data_AF-A0A3B9J7S4-F1
#
_entry.id   AF-A0A3B9J7S4-F1
#
_cell.length_a   1.000
_cell.length_b   1.000
_cell.length_c   1.000
_cell.angle_alpha   90.00
_cell.angle_beta   90.00
_cell.angle_gamma   90.00
#
_symmetry.space_group_name_H-M   'P 1'
#
loop_
_entity.id
_entity.type
_entity.pdbx_description
1 polymer ?
#
loop_
_entity_poly.entity_id
_entity_poly.type
_entity_poly.pdbx_seq_one_letter_code
_entity_poly.pdbx_strand_id
1 'polypeptide(L)'
;MTWQNTPTDLQTAFQHGKIDLQGQFMLGSNYTFLVEIRYKGQAFAGVYKPQQGTQPLWDFPAESLAGREVSAYLLSEFLGWSLVPYTLLRE
;
A
#
# COMPACT_ATOMS: atom_id res chain seq x y z
N MET A 1 -7.37 20.26 -16.81
CA MET A 1 -6.30 19.51 -16.15
C MET A 1 -6.56 18.04 -16.41
N THR A 2 -5.93 17.48 -17.44
CA THR A 2 -6.25 16.14 -17.96
C THR A 2 -5.38 15.10 -17.26
N TRP A 3 -5.99 14.25 -16.44
CA TRP A 3 -5.36 13.06 -15.86
C TRP A 3 -5.12 12.02 -16.97
N GLN A 4 -4.01 12.15 -17.70
CA GLN A 4 -3.54 11.08 -18.58
C GLN A 4 -2.79 10.05 -17.73
N ASN A 5 -3.52 9.32 -16.89
CA ASN A 5 -2.95 8.23 -16.09
C ASN A 5 -3.09 6.92 -16.86
N THR A 6 -2.21 6.70 -17.84
CA THR A 6 -1.90 5.32 -18.19
C THR A 6 -1.32 4.69 -16.92
N PRO A 7 -1.89 3.60 -16.37
CA PRO A 7 -1.34 2.97 -15.18
C PRO A 7 0.13 2.65 -15.45
N THR A 8 1.03 3.13 -14.59
CA THR A 8 2.42 2.69 -14.68
C THR A 8 2.47 1.17 -14.48
N ASP A 9 3.49 0.51 -15.03
CA ASP A 9 3.69 -0.93 -14.83
C ASP A 9 3.66 -1.31 -13.35
N LEU A 10 4.11 -0.41 -12.46
CA LEU A 10 4.07 -0.55 -11.01
C LEU A 10 2.63 -0.57 -10.46
N GLN A 11 1.78 0.39 -10.82
CA GLN A 11 0.39 0.44 -10.31
C GLN A 11 -0.39 -0.81 -10.72
N THR A 12 -0.25 -1.20 -12.00
CA THR A 12 -0.87 -2.42 -12.53
C THR A 12 -0.34 -3.67 -11.84
N ALA A 13 0.98 -3.74 -11.61
CA ALA A 13 1.59 -4.85 -10.89
C ALA A 13 1.05 -4.96 -9.46
N PHE A 14 0.95 -3.86 -8.72
CA PHE A 14 0.43 -3.89 -7.34
C PHE A 14 -1.05 -4.28 -7.27
N GLN A 15 -1.86 -3.88 -8.25
CA GLN A 15 -3.27 -4.25 -8.35
C GLN A 15 -3.48 -5.71 -8.75
N HIS A 16 -2.68 -6.25 -9.67
CA HIS A 16 -2.99 -7.52 -10.34
C HIS A 16 -1.87 -8.58 -10.27
N GLY A 17 -0.67 -8.20 -9.87
CA GLY A 17 0.48 -9.09 -9.75
C GLY A 17 0.29 -10.13 -8.66
N LYS A 18 0.98 -11.27 -8.81
CA LYS A 18 1.02 -12.31 -7.77
C LYS A 18 1.85 -11.80 -6.61
N ILE A 19 1.33 -11.91 -5.39
CA ILE A 19 2.02 -11.51 -4.16
C ILE A 19 2.59 -12.77 -3.49
N ASP A 20 3.90 -12.78 -3.25
CA ASP A 20 4.59 -13.81 -2.48
C ASP A 20 5.17 -13.19 -1.20
N LEU A 21 4.79 -13.71 -0.02
CA LEU A 21 5.27 -13.24 1.27
C LEU A 21 6.76 -13.57 1.46
N GLN A 22 7.57 -12.57 1.79
CA GLN A 22 9.02 -12.73 1.98
C GLN A 22 9.44 -12.72 3.44
N GLY A 23 8.72 -11.99 4.29
CA GLY A 23 9.01 -11.94 5.71
C GLY A 23 8.17 -10.92 6.46
N GLN A 24 8.32 -10.91 7.80
CA GLN A 24 7.64 -9.97 8.69
C GLN A 24 8.63 -8.95 9.26
N PHE A 25 8.24 -7.69 9.29
CA PHE A 25 8.95 -6.68 10.07
C PHE A 25 8.60 -6.84 11.55
N MET A 26 9.61 -7.17 12.37
CA MET A 26 9.41 -7.44 13.80
C MET A 26 9.32 -6.15 14.64
N LEU A 27 9.86 -5.04 14.11
CA LEU A 27 9.83 -3.74 14.78
C LEU A 27 8.62 -2.95 14.28
N GLY A 28 7.65 -2.71 15.15
CA GLY A 28 6.44 -1.94 14.85
C GLY A 28 5.28 -2.32 15.75
N SER A 29 4.30 -1.42 15.86
CA SER A 29 3.06 -1.64 16.63
C SER A 29 1.97 -2.40 15.88
N ASN A 30 2.17 -2.64 14.58
CA ASN A 30 1.19 -3.29 13.71
C ASN A 30 1.87 -4.38 12.88
N TYR A 31 1.12 -5.40 12.51
CA TYR A 31 1.61 -6.41 11.58
C TYR A 31 1.96 -5.78 10.23
N THR A 32 3.21 -5.95 9.83
CA THR A 32 3.77 -5.38 8.60
C THR A 32 4.66 -6.42 7.96
N PHE A 33 4.49 -6.65 6.66
CA PHE A 33 5.19 -7.70 5.93
C PHE A 33 5.89 -7.16 4.70
N LEU A 34 7.05 -7.75 4.40
CA LEU A 34 7.71 -7.60 3.11
C LEU A 34 7.10 -8.61 2.13
N VAL A 35 6.71 -8.13 0.97
CA VAL A 35 6.18 -8.96 -0.12
C VAL A 35 6.95 -8.70 -1.41
N GLU A 36 6.99 -9.72 -2.26
CA GLU A 36 7.40 -9.59 -3.66
C GLU A 36 6.15 -9.69 -4.54
N ILE A 37 5.96 -8.70 -5.41
CA ILE A 37 4.89 -8.64 -6.40
C ILE A 37 5.47 -8.99 -7.77
N ARG A 38 5.00 -10.08 -8.38
CA ARG A 38 5.41 -10.49 -9.73
C ARG A 38 4.32 -10.19 -10.75
N TYR A 39 4.67 -9.47 -11.82
CA TYR A 39 3.77 -9.13 -12.92
C TYR A 39 4.53 -9.00 -14.24
N LYS A 40 4.07 -9.67 -15.30
CA LYS A 40 4.66 -9.64 -16.65
C LYS A 40 6.20 -9.84 -16.68
N GLY A 41 6.71 -10.79 -15.89
CA GLY A 41 8.14 -11.10 -15.82
C GLY A 41 8.98 -10.10 -15.01
N GLN A 42 8.37 -9.08 -14.42
CA GLN A 42 9.02 -8.15 -13.49
C GLN A 42 8.67 -8.52 -12.04
N ALA A 43 9.58 -8.18 -11.13
CA ALA A 43 9.41 -8.34 -9.69
C ALA A 43 9.56 -6.97 -9.00
N PHE A 44 8.65 -6.67 -8.08
CA PHE A 44 8.62 -5.44 -7.30
C PHE A 44 8.57 -5.78 -5.82
N ALA A 45 9.32 -5.06 -4.99
CA ALA A 45 9.16 -5.14 -3.55
C ALA A 45 7.96 -4.30 -3.11
N GLY A 46 7.23 -4.76 -2.10
CA GLY A 46 6.12 -4.02 -1.50
C GLY A 46 6.01 -4.26 0.00
N VAL A 47 5.22 -3.39 0.64
CA VAL A 47 4.84 -3.54 2.04
C VAL A 47 3.37 -3.93 2.10
N TYR A 48 3.08 -5.04 2.77
CA TYR A 48 1.72 -5.49 3.03
C TYR A 48 1.38 -5.29 4.51
N LYS A 49 0.27 -4.59 4.77
CA LYS A 49 -0.29 -4.41 6.11
C LYS A 49 -1.71 -5.01 6.11
N PRO A 50 -1.93 -6.18 6.73
CA PRO A 50 -3.29 -6.71 6.88
C PRO A 50 -4.14 -5.79 7.77
N GLN A 51 -5.46 -5.85 7.58
CA GLN A 51 -6.40 -5.18 8.48
C GLN A 51 -6.39 -5.80 9.90
N GLN A 52 -6.18 -7.11 9.98
CA GLN A 52 -5.97 -7.82 11.24
C GLN A 52 -4.58 -7.52 11.83
N GLY A 53 -4.48 -7.46 13.16
CA GLY A 53 -3.21 -7.15 13.83
C GLY A 53 -2.86 -5.67 13.79
N THR A 54 -3.86 -4.81 13.59
CA THR A 54 -3.72 -3.37 13.74
C THR A 54 -3.98 -2.94 15.19
N GLN A 55 -3.14 -2.05 15.71
CA GLN A 55 -3.34 -1.43 17.01
C GLN A 55 -4.31 -0.24 16.85
N PRO A 56 -5.42 -0.21 17.61
CA PRO A 56 -6.38 0.88 17.51
C PRO A 56 -5.79 2.20 18.03
N LEU A 57 -6.25 3.30 17.43
CA LEU A 57 -5.97 4.66 17.90
C LEU A 57 -7.24 5.23 18.51
N TRP A 58 -7.10 5.99 19.60
CA TRP A 58 -8.25 6.51 20.38
C TRP A 58 -9.08 7.56 19.61
N ASP A 59 -8.45 8.24 18.65
CA ASP A 59 -8.99 9.34 17.86
C ASP A 59 -9.49 8.91 16.47
N PHE A 60 -9.45 7.60 16.16
CA PHE A 60 -9.89 7.07 14.86
C PHE A 60 -10.88 5.92 15.02
N PRO A 61 -11.77 5.70 14.02
CA PRO A 61 -12.57 4.48 13.94
C PRO A 61 -11.68 3.23 13.97
N ALA A 62 -12.19 2.16 14.58
CA ALA A 62 -11.52 0.87 14.60
C ALA A 62 -11.21 0.37 13.18
N GLU A 63 -10.11 -0.38 13.04
CA GLU A 63 -9.68 -1.00 11.77
C GLU A 63 -9.46 -0.03 10.60
N SER A 64 -9.35 1.27 10.88
CA SER A 64 -9.21 2.31 9.85
C SER A 64 -7.81 2.47 9.27
N LEU A 65 -6.80 1.73 9.75
CA LEU A 65 -5.40 1.95 9.37
C LEU A 65 -5.21 1.87 7.84
N ALA A 66 -5.75 0.84 7.19
CA ALA A 66 -5.58 0.65 5.75
C ALA A 66 -6.18 1.83 4.96
N GLY A 67 -7.38 2.29 5.33
CA GLY A 67 -8.02 3.45 4.70
C GLY A 67 -7.23 4.74 4.92
N ARG A 68 -6.59 4.92 6.09
CA ARG A 68 -5.76 6.09 6.39
C ARG A 68 -4.49 6.13 5.54
N GLU A 69 -3.81 5.00 5.37
CA GLU A 69 -2.61 4.89 4.53
C GLU A 69 -2.93 5.24 3.07
N VAL A 70 -4.04 4.71 2.53
CA VAL A 70 -4.49 5.01 1.16
C VAL A 70 -4.90 6.49 1.02
N SER A 71 -5.61 7.03 2.01
CA SER A 71 -5.99 8.44 2.03
C SER A 71 -4.78 9.36 2.05
N ALA A 72 -3.73 8.99 2.80
CA ALA A 72 -2.48 9.75 2.85
C ALA A 72 -1.78 9.76 1.47
N TYR A 73 -1.73 8.62 0.77
CA TYR A 73 -1.22 8.56 -0.60
C TYR A 73 -2.02 9.46 -1.55
N LEU A 74 -3.34 9.30 -1.59
CA LEU A 74 -4.21 10.09 -2.47
C LEU A 74 -4.11 11.59 -2.20
N LEU A 75 -4.05 12.00 -0.93
CA LEU A 75 -3.90 13.41 -0.56
C LEU A 75 -2.53 13.95 -0.98
N SER A 76 -1.45 13.18 -0.78
CA SER A 76 -0.10 13.55 -1.22
C SER A 76 -0.04 13.78 -2.74
N GLU A 77 -0.66 12.91 -3.53
CA GLU A 77 -0.70 13.05 -4.99
C GLU A 77 -1.59 14.21 -5.44
N PHE A 78 -2.74 14.40 -4.78
CA PHE A 78 -3.64 15.51 -5.08
C PHE A 78 -2.96 16.87 -4.85
N LEU A 79 -2.14 16.98 -3.80
CA LEU A 79 -1.38 18.19 -3.48
C LEU A 79 -0.06 18.30 -4.27
N GLY A 80 0.31 17.29 -5.06
CA GLY A 80 1.56 17.26 -5.83
C GLY A 80 2.81 17.15 -4.96
N TRP A 81 2.70 16.62 -3.74
CA TRP A 81 3.82 16.51 -2.81
C TRP A 81 4.71 15.29 -3.09
N SER A 82 4.12 14.22 -3.61
CA SER A 82 4.82 12.94 -3.86
C SER A 82 5.63 12.43 -2.65
N LEU A 83 5.07 12.60 -1.45
CA LEU A 83 5.72 12.29 -0.17
C LEU A 83 5.43 10.86 0.30
N VAL A 84 4.26 10.33 -0.04
CA VAL A 84 3.78 9.01 0.37
C VAL A 84 3.95 8.04 -0.80
N PRO A 85 4.53 6.84 -0.60
CA PRO A 85 4.68 5.86 -1.67
C PRO A 85 3.32 5.39 -2.20
N TYR A 86 3.31 4.85 -3.42
CA TYR A 86 2.10 4.27 -4.02
C TYR A 86 1.45 3.27 -3.05
N THR A 87 0.21 3.53 -2.68
CA THR A 87 -0.53 2.75 -1.68
C THR A 87 -1.94 2.49 -2.19
N LEU A 88 -2.37 1.23 -2.12
CA LEU A 88 -3.70 0.79 -2.53
C LEU A 88 -4.31 -0.15 -1.48
N LEU A 89 -5.63 -0.26 -1.51
CA LEU A 89 -6.34 -1.39 -0.92
C LEU A 89 -6.43 -2.51 -1.95
N ARG A 90 -6.25 -3.75 -1.49
CA ARG A 90 -6.39 -4.95 -2.29
C ARG A 90 -7.03 -6.04 -1.44
N GLU A 91 -8.03 -6.70 -2.01
CA GLU A 91 -8.73 -7.87 -1.43
C GLU A 91 -7.93 -9.16 -1.64
#